data_AF-K5CC69-F1
#
_entry.id   AF-K5CC69-F1
#
_cell.length_a   1.000
_cell.length_b   1.000
_cell.length_c   1.000
_cell.angle_alpha   90.00
_cell.angle_beta   90.00
_cell.angle_gamma   90.00
#
_symmetry.space_group_name_H-M   'P 1'
#
loop_
_entity.id
_entity.type
_entity.pdbx_description
1 polymer ?
#
loop_
_entity_poly.entity_id
_entity_poly.type
_entity_poly.pdbx_seq_one_letter_code
_entity_poly.pdbx_strand_id
1 'polypeptide(L)'
;MVFGKHVRFYRLQRGWTQKNLAEQMEVSESYISKVECGRLHFGDYPSESFICKLAEKLMVDKDELLMLAGKVPLSIRERMQDHPALFRKLGAADDATLVSIEAFLSRGK
;
A
#
# COMPACT_ATOMS: atom_id res chain seq x y z
N MET A 1 -5.18 -10.37 1.76
CA MET A 1 -5.15 -10.22 0.28
C MET A 1 -5.84 -8.92 -0.19
N VAL A 2 -5.59 -7.76 0.43
CA VAL A 2 -6.24 -6.50 0.00
C VAL A 2 -5.47 -5.86 -1.16
N PHE A 3 -4.14 -5.77 -1.04
CA PHE A 3 -3.25 -5.26 -2.09
C PHE A 3 -3.49 -5.85 -3.49
N GLY A 4 -3.37 -7.18 -3.65
CA GLY A 4 -3.52 -7.82 -4.96
C GLY A 4 -4.91 -7.62 -5.59
N LYS A 5 -5.97 -7.58 -4.77
CA LYS A 5 -7.33 -7.25 -5.24
C LYS A 5 -7.41 -5.81 -5.73
N HIS A 6 -6.76 -4.88 -5.04
CA HIS A 6 -6.70 -3.46 -5.40
C HIS A 6 -5.95 -3.25 -6.72
N VAL A 7 -4.81 -3.91 -6.90
CA VAL A 7 -4.04 -3.91 -8.16
C VAL A 7 -4.91 -4.41 -9.31
N ARG A 8 -5.60 -5.55 -9.13
CA ARG A 8 -6.50 -6.10 -10.13
C ARG A 8 -7.64 -5.14 -10.47
N PHE A 9 -8.25 -4.51 -9.46
CA PHE A 9 -9.32 -3.55 -9.66
C PHE A 9 -8.87 -2.41 -10.58
N TYR A 10 -7.78 -1.72 -10.26
CA TYR A 10 -7.30 -0.59 -11.04
C TYR A 10 -6.72 -0.97 -12.40
N ARG A 11 -6.19 -2.20 -12.55
CA ARG A 11 -5.84 -2.72 -13.87
C ARG A 11 -7.07 -2.89 -14.75
N LEU A 12 -8.15 -3.48 -14.21
CA LEU A 12 -9.39 -3.68 -14.95
C LEU A 12 -10.10 -2.37 -15.30
N GLN A 13 -10.04 -1.35 -14.42
CA GLN A 13 -10.55 0.00 -14.72
C GLN A 13 -9.85 0.64 -15.93
N ARG A 14 -8.63 0.21 -16.26
CA ARG A 14 -7.89 0.66 -17.46
C ARG A 14 -8.17 -0.18 -18.70
N GLY A 15 -8.97 -1.24 -18.60
CA GLY A 15 -9.14 -2.21 -19.68
C GLY A 15 -7.87 -3.02 -19.98
N TRP A 16 -6.92 -3.09 -19.04
CA TRP A 16 -5.66 -3.80 -19.26
C TRP A 16 -5.78 -5.27 -18.91
N THR A 17 -5.16 -6.14 -19.73
CA THR A 17 -4.90 -7.54 -19.37
C THR A 17 -3.70 -7.65 -18.43
N GLN A 18 -3.48 -8.82 -17.81
CA GLN A 18 -2.29 -9.05 -16.99
C GLN A 18 -1.01 -8.91 -17.83
N LYS A 19 -1.01 -9.38 -19.08
CA LYS A 19 0.05 -9.13 -20.06
C LYS A 19 0.33 -7.64 -20.27
N ASN A 20 -0.70 -6.82 -20.47
CA ASN A 20 -0.49 -5.37 -20.66
C ASN A 20 0.18 -4.72 -19.45
N LEU A 21 -0.27 -5.05 -18.23
CA LEU A 21 0.37 -4.53 -17.02
C LEU A 21 1.80 -5.06 -16.86
N ALA A 22 2.05 -6.31 -17.23
CA ALA A 22 3.37 -6.92 -17.17
C ALA A 22 4.36 -6.20 -18.11
N GLU A 23 3.93 -5.87 -19.33
CA GLU A 23 4.71 -5.07 -20.29
C GLU A 23 5.01 -3.68 -19.74
N GLN A 24 4.02 -2.99 -19.15
CA GLN A 24 4.21 -1.68 -18.53
C GLN A 24 5.16 -1.70 -17.33
N MET A 25 5.20 -2.82 -16.62
CA MET A 25 6.02 -3.01 -15.43
C MET A 25 7.40 -3.62 -15.73
N GLU A 26 7.63 -4.08 -16.97
CA GLU A 26 8.82 -4.84 -17.40
C GLU A 26 9.04 -6.11 -16.56
N VAL A 27 7.96 -6.86 -16.32
CA VAL A 27 7.98 -8.13 -15.58
C VAL A 27 7.22 -9.21 -16.34
N SER A 28 7.25 -10.44 -15.85
CA SER A 28 6.45 -11.51 -16.45
C SER A 28 4.96 -11.38 -16.11
N GLU A 29 4.09 -11.81 -17.03
CA GLU A 29 2.65 -11.93 -16.78
C GLU A 29 2.35 -12.83 -15.56
N SER A 30 3.13 -13.90 -15.39
CA SER A 30 3.06 -14.79 -14.22
C SER A 30 3.32 -14.04 -12.91
N TYR A 31 4.24 -13.07 -12.90
CA TYR A 31 4.51 -12.24 -11.73
C TYR A 31 3.31 -11.36 -11.38
N ILE A 32 2.69 -10.70 -12.36
CA ILE A 32 1.45 -9.92 -12.15
C ILE A 32 0.32 -10.82 -11.62
N SER A 33 0.17 -12.02 -12.17
CA SER A 33 -0.82 -12.98 -11.68
C SER A 33 -0.58 -13.38 -10.21
N LYS A 34 0.68 -13.62 -9.82
CA LYS A 34 1.05 -13.90 -8.42
C LYS A 34 0.75 -12.71 -7.50
N VAL A 35 1.07 -11.48 -7.94
CA VAL A 35 0.76 -10.23 -7.24
C VAL A 35 -0.74 -10.13 -6.96
N GLU A 36 -1.57 -10.27 -7.99
CA GLU A 36 -3.03 -10.12 -7.87
C GLU A 36 -3.68 -11.21 -7.02
N CYS A 37 -3.16 -12.44 -7.12
CA CYS A 37 -3.66 -13.57 -6.34
C CYS A 37 -3.12 -13.59 -4.91
N GLY A 38 -2.26 -12.66 -4.51
CA GLY A 38 -1.61 -12.67 -3.19
C GLY A 38 -0.75 -13.91 -2.95
N ARG A 39 -0.16 -14.46 -4.01
CA ARG A 39 0.68 -15.68 -4.00
C ARG A 39 2.17 -15.35 -3.94
N LEU A 40 2.53 -14.13 -3.58
CA LEU A 40 3.89 -13.82 -3.17
C LEU A 40 4.09 -14.47 -1.80
N HIS A 41 5.17 -15.24 -1.61
CA HIS A 41 5.39 -15.92 -0.33
C HIS A 41 5.41 -14.89 0.81
N PHE A 42 5.04 -15.28 2.03
CA PHE A 42 5.17 -14.40 3.19
C PHE A 42 6.66 -14.00 3.34
N GLY A 43 6.97 -12.74 3.04
CA GLY A 43 8.35 -12.23 2.91
C GLY A 43 8.66 -11.62 1.53
N ASP A 44 7.93 -12.04 0.48
CA ASP A 44 8.07 -11.59 -0.91
C ASP A 44 7.07 -10.49 -1.30
N TYR A 45 6.58 -9.69 -0.35
CA TYR A 45 5.83 -8.49 -0.74
C TYR A 45 6.67 -7.69 -1.74
N PRO A 46 6.08 -7.13 -2.80
CA PRO A 46 6.87 -6.46 -3.82
C PRO A 46 7.71 -5.36 -3.17
N SER A 47 8.87 -5.09 -3.75
CA SER A 47 9.73 -4.00 -3.26
C SER A 47 8.95 -2.68 -3.23
N GLU A 48 9.35 -1.76 -2.37
CA GLU A 48 8.79 -0.40 -2.34
C GLU A 48 8.90 0.25 -3.73
N SER A 49 10.02 0.05 -4.43
CA SER A 49 10.21 0.51 -5.81
C SER A 49 9.20 -0.08 -6.79
N PHE A 50 8.88 -1.37 -6.68
CA PHE A 50 7.84 -2.00 -7.52
C PHE A 50 6.47 -1.40 -7.23
N ILE A 51 6.14 -1.20 -5.95
CA ILE A 51 4.84 -0.63 -5.54
C ILE A 51 4.71 0.81 -6.04
N CYS A 52 5.76 1.62 -5.95
CA CYS A 52 5.77 2.98 -6.49
C CYS A 52 5.56 2.99 -8.02
N LYS A 53 6.34 2.18 -8.77
CA LYS A 53 6.16 2.05 -10.23
C LYS A 53 4.74 1.56 -10.57
N LEU A 54 4.21 0.63 -9.79
CA LEU A 54 2.86 0.11 -9.97
C LEU A 54 1.80 1.19 -9.74
N ALA A 55 1.96 2.01 -8.69
CA ALA A 55 1.07 3.12 -8.40
C ALA A 55 1.08 4.16 -9.52
N GLU A 56 2.26 4.48 -10.07
CA GLU A 56 2.41 5.38 -11.22
C GLU A 56 1.70 4.84 -12.46
N LYS A 57 1.96 3.58 -12.85
CA LYS A 57 1.33 2.95 -14.03
C LYS A 57 -0.17 2.81 -13.86
N LEU A 58 -0.61 2.53 -12.63
CA LEU A 58 -2.01 2.45 -12.27
C LEU A 58 -2.59 3.80 -11.81
N MET A 59 -1.90 4.94 -11.99
CA MET A 59 -2.32 6.29 -11.57
C MET A 59 -3.16 6.28 -10.28
N VAL A 60 -2.66 5.59 -9.25
CA VAL A 60 -3.28 5.50 -7.93
C VAL A 60 -2.40 6.13 -6.89
N ASP A 61 -2.97 6.39 -5.72
CA ASP A 61 -2.21 6.85 -4.58
C ASP A 61 -1.17 5.80 -4.17
N LYS A 62 0.10 6.21 -4.17
CA LYS A 62 1.23 5.33 -3.83
C LYS A 62 1.23 4.97 -2.34
N ASP A 63 0.83 5.91 -1.47
CA ASP A 63 0.86 5.73 -0.03
C ASP A 63 -0.24 4.76 0.39
N GLU A 64 -1.43 4.86 -0.22
CA GLU A 64 -2.49 3.85 -0.10
C GLU A 64 -1.97 2.46 -0.48
N LEU A 65 -1.33 2.36 -1.64
CA LEU A 65 -0.86 1.07 -2.17
C LEU A 65 0.27 0.47 -1.32
N LEU A 66 1.15 1.31 -0.75
CA LEU A 66 2.17 0.91 0.21
C LEU A 66 1.54 0.39 1.51
N MET A 67 0.56 1.10 2.07
CA MET A 67 -0.13 0.67 3.29
C MET A 67 -0.87 -0.66 3.10
N LEU A 68 -1.52 -0.85 1.95
CA LEU A 68 -2.16 -2.14 1.61
C LEU A 68 -1.16 -3.30 1.48
N ALA A 69 0.09 -3.00 1.15
CA ALA A 69 1.20 -3.94 1.12
C ALA A 69 1.90 -4.10 2.49
N GLY A 70 1.39 -3.48 3.55
CA GLY A 70 1.98 -3.50 4.89
C GLY A 70 3.27 -2.67 5.02
N LYS A 71 3.51 -1.74 4.10
CA LYS A 71 4.66 -0.82 4.13
C LYS A 71 4.21 0.55 4.61
N VAL A 72 5.06 1.20 5.41
CA VAL A 72 4.82 2.56 5.91
C VAL A 72 5.39 3.58 4.90
N PRO A 73 4.57 4.50 4.36
CA PRO A 73 5.04 5.60 3.51
C PRO A 73 6.18 6.41 4.13
N LEU A 74 7.04 6.99 3.29
CA LEU A 74 8.20 7.79 3.76
C LEU A 74 7.78 8.96 4.66
N SER A 75 6.75 9.71 4.26
CA SER A 75 6.18 10.83 5.02
C SER A 75 5.77 10.42 6.44
N ILE A 76 5.21 9.23 6.61
CA ILE A 76 4.82 8.69 7.91
C ILE A 76 6.05 8.22 8.68
N ARG A 77 7.01 7.56 8.02
CA ARG A 77 8.29 7.15 8.65
C ARG A 77 9.05 8.35 9.23
N GLU A 78 9.13 9.45 8.51
CA GLU A 78 9.78 10.70 8.97
C GLU A 78 9.07 11.22 10.24
N ARG A 79 7.74 11.31 10.23
CA ARG A 79 6.97 11.71 11.42
C ARG A 79 7.17 10.77 12.62
N MET A 80 7.29 9.46 12.37
CA MET A 80 7.60 8.49 13.43
C MET A 80 8.97 8.71 14.03
N GLN A 81 9.96 9.11 13.23
CA GLN A 81 11.31 9.43 13.68
C GLN A 81 11.36 10.75 14.46
N ASP A 82 10.60 11.76 14.03
CA ASP A 82 10.52 13.06 14.69
C ASP A 82 9.77 13.00 16.03
N HIS A 83 8.78 12.09 16.15
CA HIS A 83 7.90 12.00 17.32
C HIS A 83 7.82 10.58 17.92
N PRO A 84 8.94 9.93 18.25
CA PRO A 84 8.97 8.50 18.59
C PRO A 84 8.15 8.17 19.85
N ALA A 85 8.12 9.05 20.84
CA ALA A 85 7.34 8.86 22.06
C ALA A 85 5.82 8.88 21.80
N LEU A 86 5.36 9.72 20.87
CA LEU A 86 3.95 9.77 20.48
C LEU A 86 3.54 8.47 19.79
N PHE A 87 4.29 8.04 18.77
CA PHE A 87 3.96 6.84 18.01
C PHE A 87 4.08 5.55 18.84
N ARG A 88 4.97 5.49 19.84
CA ARG A 88 4.98 4.39 20.82
C ARG A 88 3.69 4.33 21.65
N LYS A 89 3.16 5.48 22.08
CA LYS A 89 1.90 5.53 22.81
C LYS A 89 0.72 5.14 21.92
N LEU A 90 0.70 5.63 20.68
CA LEU A 90 -0.32 5.24 19.70
C LEU A 90 -0.31 3.73 19.44
N GLY A 91 0.85 3.13 19.24
CA GLY A 91 0.97 1.68 19.02
C GLY A 91 0.59 0.79 20.22
N ALA A 92 0.50 1.36 21.43
CA ALA A 92 0.10 0.66 22.65
C ALA A 92 -1.35 0.96 23.06
N ALA A 93 -2.03 1.88 22.38
CA ALA A 93 -3.40 2.27 22.66
C ALA A 93 -4.39 1.20 22.16
N ASP A 94 -5.55 1.10 22.82
CA ASP A 94 -6.65 0.26 22.33
C ASP A 94 -7.41 0.92 21.17
N ASP A 95 -8.21 0.12 20.46
CA ASP A 95 -8.97 0.59 19.31
C ASP A 95 -9.92 1.74 19.67
N ALA A 96 -10.52 1.73 20.87
CA ALA A 96 -11.42 2.78 21.31
C ALA A 96 -10.71 4.14 21.46
N THR A 97 -9.48 4.11 22.00
CA THR A 97 -8.62 5.29 22.12
C THR A 97 -8.18 5.78 20.74
N LEU A 98 -7.78 4.87 19.85
CA LEU A 98 -7.37 5.22 18.49
C LEU A 98 -8.50 5.89 17.70
N VAL A 99 -9.72 5.35 17.74
CA VAL A 99 -10.91 5.94 17.10
C VAL A 99 -11.20 7.34 17.66
N SER A 100 -11.03 7.53 18.98
CA SER A 100 -11.23 8.84 19.60
C SER A 100 -10.19 9.87 19.14
N ILE A 101 -8.93 9.45 18.96
CA ILE A 101 -7.85 10.29 18.43
C ILE A 101 -8.12 10.65 16.97
N GLU A 102 -8.52 9.68 16.13
CA GLU A 102 -8.89 9.94 14.74
C GLU A 102 -10.01 10.98 14.64
N ALA A 103 -11.08 10.80 15.42
CA ALA A 103 -12.19 11.75 15.46
C ALA A 103 -11.77 13.16 15.90
N PHE A 104 -10.83 13.26 16.86
CA PHE A 104 -10.27 14.54 17.28
C PHE A 104 -9.46 15.21 16.16
N LEU A 105 -8.60 14.47 15.47
CA LEU A 105 -7.77 14.98 14.38
C LEU A 105 -8.58 15.39 13.14
N SER A 106 -9.68 14.69 12.85
CA SER A 106 -10.58 15.06 11.74
C SER A 106 -11.34 16.38 11.98
N ARG A 107 -11.49 16.83 13.24
CA ARG A 107 -12.16 18.10 13.59
C ARG A 107 -11.26 19.32 13.45
N GLY A 108 -9.94 19.12 13.41
CA GLY A 108 -8.95 20.20 13.37
C GLY A 108 -8.46 20.56 11.96
N LYS A 109 -9.02 19.96 10.91
CA LYS A 109 -8.76 20.26 9.51
C LYS A 109 -9.87 21.10 8.89
#